data_AF-A0AAU3AZN0-F1
#
_entry.id   AF-A0AAU3AZN0-F1
#
_cell.length_a   1.000
_cell.length_b   1.000
_cell.length_c   1.000
_cell.angle_alpha   90.00
_cell.angle_beta   90.00
_cell.angle_gamma   90.00
#
_symmetry.space_group_name_H-M   'P 1'
#
loop_
_entity.id
_entity.type
_entity.pdbx_description
1 polymer ?
#
loop_
_entity_poly.entity_id
_entity_poly.type
_entity_poly.pdbx_seq_one_letter_code
_entity_poly.pdbx_strand_id
1 'polypeptide(L)'
;MAEGWAVLVNRGGRAVHSSPPDAAAEGIRAAERPLAYRHLIVRKMTDSTLVIKPGSATPRKRVALIQSTAVDLLRLRATTRQVEESHRLEQRQHRAVLALLLAGQARLAAEVLGCNALTHATVYRLTGEAAETAYRDLWRTVHPPGPPASPRTLVCLQGTELTVIALHDRHGDSHQRFALMARIADQHRLAGGTAEPVPLDMLPTAWAEAATARSSAAGGCLAPATGLGAYELLHVIPPDRLAVWSAQVLHPLTREQRKTLEAYLRAGSAAGAASALAVAEGTVRLRLRNASTALAVELDDPGTQALLLLAVRAPASHPPPSATRRLPSQPCVPPELLRPERARRWASQLLEPLDRPLRIALRCWLAHRGRTAPAAAELSLSRSTLTQWLARCSEALGLDLASAAVRAELHLAAETLATADDNPATLPRRGGRTYRT
;
A
#
# COMPACT_ATOMS: atom_id res chain seq x y z
N MET A 1 60.10 20.00 -11.94
CA MET A 1 58.90 19.54 -12.68
C MET A 1 58.67 18.08 -12.31
N ALA A 2 57.43 17.67 -11.99
CA ALA A 2 57.16 16.27 -11.72
C ALA A 2 57.51 15.45 -12.98
N GLU A 3 58.43 14.49 -12.87
CA GLU A 3 58.89 13.71 -14.03
C GLU A 3 57.80 12.83 -14.65
N GLY A 4 56.77 12.51 -13.87
CA GLY A 4 55.59 11.76 -14.32
C GLY A 4 54.32 12.60 -14.24
N TRP A 5 53.35 12.26 -15.07
CA TRP A 5 52.05 12.94 -15.13
C TRP A 5 50.92 11.97 -15.49
N ALA A 6 49.69 12.37 -15.16
CA ALA A 6 48.49 11.63 -15.53
C ALA A 6 47.39 12.58 -16.04
N VAL A 7 46.71 12.19 -17.11
CA VAL A 7 45.59 12.93 -17.71
C VAL A 7 44.43 11.99 -17.93
N LEU A 8 43.24 12.41 -17.49
CA LEU A 8 41.98 11.74 -17.77
C LEU A 8 41.24 12.55 -18.84
N VAL A 9 41.00 11.95 -20.00
CA VAL A 9 40.33 12.58 -21.15
C VAL A 9 38.93 11.99 -21.29
N ASN A 10 37.89 12.82 -21.47
CA ASN A 10 36.53 12.32 -21.72
C ASN A 10 36.34 11.89 -23.18
N ARG A 11 35.19 11.28 -23.47
CA ARG A 11 34.80 10.88 -24.83
C ARG A 11 34.70 12.04 -25.84
N GLY A 12 34.53 13.28 -25.37
CA GLY A 12 34.51 14.50 -26.18
C GLY A 12 35.88 15.12 -26.45
N GLY A 13 36.99 14.43 -26.11
CA GLY A 13 38.35 14.91 -26.38
C GLY A 13 38.85 16.02 -25.45
N ARG A 14 38.16 16.27 -24.32
CA ARG A 14 38.60 17.26 -23.31
C ARG A 14 39.24 16.59 -22.10
N ALA A 15 40.30 17.18 -21.58
CA ALA A 15 40.90 16.78 -20.31
C ALA A 15 39.93 17.11 -19.16
N VAL A 16 39.46 16.08 -18.46
CA VAL A 16 38.63 16.18 -17.25
C VAL A 16 39.49 16.44 -16.02
N HIS A 17 40.69 15.85 -16.02
CA HIS A 17 41.67 16.03 -14.96
C HIS A 17 43.07 15.91 -15.55
N SER A 18 43.99 16.74 -15.07
CA SER A 18 45.40 16.73 -15.47
C SER A 18 46.25 17.06 -14.26
N SER A 19 47.25 16.24 -13.99
CA SER A 19 48.26 16.51 -12.97
C SER A 19 49.66 16.22 -13.54
N PRO A 20 50.50 17.25 -13.72
CA PRO A 20 50.23 18.68 -13.52
C PRO A 20 49.25 19.25 -14.57
N PRO A 21 48.68 20.45 -14.37
CA PRO A 21 47.71 21.06 -15.30
C PRO A 21 48.23 21.17 -16.74
N ASP A 22 49.51 21.45 -16.90
CA ASP A 22 50.15 21.68 -18.20
C ASP A 22 50.25 20.41 -19.07
N ALA A 23 50.08 19.23 -18.47
CA ALA A 23 50.09 17.96 -19.20
C ALA A 23 48.81 17.73 -20.04
N ALA A 24 47.76 18.53 -19.85
CA ALA A 24 46.44 18.32 -20.46
C ALA A 24 46.49 18.22 -22.00
N ALA A 25 47.23 19.13 -22.65
CA ALA A 25 47.33 19.16 -24.12
C ALA A 25 48.06 17.93 -24.68
N GLU A 26 49.11 17.46 -24.01
CA GLU A 26 49.85 16.26 -24.38
C GLU A 26 48.99 15.00 -24.15
N GLY A 27 48.28 14.94 -23.02
CA GLY A 27 47.35 13.85 -22.70
C GLY A 27 46.18 13.72 -23.69
N ILE A 28 45.58 14.83 -24.13
CA ILE A 28 44.51 14.81 -25.16
C ILE A 28 45.04 14.24 -26.49
N ARG A 29 46.18 14.72 -26.97
CA ARG A 29 46.80 14.23 -28.22
C ARG A 29 47.16 12.75 -28.13
N ALA A 30 47.64 12.30 -26.98
CA ALA A 30 47.97 10.91 -26.72
C ALA A 30 46.73 10.00 -26.67
N ALA A 31 45.61 10.49 -26.14
CA ALA A 31 44.35 9.76 -26.12
C ALA A 31 43.77 9.56 -27.55
N GLU A 32 43.88 10.57 -28.41
CA GLU A 32 43.43 10.51 -29.81
C GLU A 32 44.32 9.65 -30.69
N ARG A 33 45.65 9.71 -30.48
CA ARG A 33 46.65 9.00 -31.31
C ARG A 33 47.60 8.14 -30.46
N PRO A 34 47.12 7.04 -29.84
CA PRO A 34 47.94 6.23 -28.93
C PRO A 34 49.21 5.68 -29.57
N LEU A 35 49.15 5.36 -30.87
CA LEU A 35 50.27 4.81 -31.64
C LEU A 35 51.40 5.81 -31.86
N ALA A 36 51.12 7.11 -31.83
CA ALA A 36 52.11 8.18 -31.96
C ALA A 36 52.87 8.43 -30.65
N TYR A 37 52.35 7.96 -29.51
CA TYR A 37 52.91 8.20 -28.18
C TYR A 37 53.20 6.89 -27.45
N ARG A 38 54.03 6.02 -28.05
CA ARG A 38 54.34 4.67 -27.51
C ARG A 38 55.01 4.64 -26.14
N HIS A 39 55.60 5.76 -25.71
CA HIS A 39 56.22 5.91 -24.39
C HIS A 39 55.20 6.23 -23.29
N LEU A 40 53.93 6.49 -23.65
CA LEU A 40 52.84 6.75 -22.73
C LEU A 40 51.96 5.52 -22.56
N ILE A 41 51.44 5.35 -21.35
CA ILE A 41 50.47 4.29 -21.05
C ILE A 41 49.09 4.87 -21.31
N VAL A 42 48.42 4.39 -22.36
CA VAL A 42 47.06 4.81 -22.73
C VAL A 42 46.09 3.66 -22.44
N ARG A 43 45.09 3.92 -21.58
CA ARG A 43 44.02 2.97 -21.24
C ARG A 43 42.66 3.57 -21.57
N LYS A 44 42.00 2.98 -22.56
CA LYS A 44 40.62 3.32 -22.93
C LYS A 44 39.63 2.65 -21.97
N MET A 45 38.62 3.41 -21.60
CA MET A 45 37.47 3.01 -20.78
C MET A 45 36.18 3.38 -21.52
N THR A 46 35.01 2.98 -21.00
CA THR A 46 33.71 3.18 -21.67
C THR A 46 33.45 4.65 -22.04
N ASP A 47 33.78 5.59 -21.15
CA ASP A 47 33.49 7.04 -21.35
C ASP A 47 34.71 7.96 -21.21
N SER A 48 35.90 7.39 -21.01
CA SER A 48 37.13 8.16 -20.77
C SER A 48 38.39 7.40 -21.17
N THR A 49 39.49 8.11 -21.36
CA THR A 49 40.82 7.53 -21.59
C THR A 49 41.79 8.05 -20.53
N LEU A 50 42.44 7.14 -19.82
CA LEU A 50 43.50 7.46 -18.86
C LEU A 50 44.85 7.40 -19.59
N VAL A 51 45.61 8.49 -19.54
CA VAL A 51 46.96 8.60 -20.10
C VAL A 51 47.94 8.84 -18.96
N ILE A 52 48.98 8.02 -18.86
CA ILE A 52 50.01 8.13 -17.82
C ILE A 52 51.39 8.19 -18.46
N LYS A 53 52.17 9.21 -18.08
CA LYS A 53 53.62 9.25 -18.27
C LYS A 53 54.29 8.87 -16.94
N PRO A 54 54.94 7.72 -16.85
CA PRO A 54 55.72 7.38 -15.65
C PRO A 54 56.94 8.29 -15.54
N GLY A 55 57.26 8.72 -14.32
CA GLY A 55 58.51 9.45 -14.04
C GLY A 55 59.73 8.53 -14.12
N SER A 56 60.90 9.09 -14.42
CA SER A 56 62.11 8.30 -14.73
C SER A 56 62.58 7.47 -13.53
N ALA A 57 62.36 7.98 -12.32
CA ALA A 57 62.69 7.29 -11.06
C ALA A 57 61.63 6.27 -10.58
N THR A 58 60.51 6.07 -11.30
CA THR A 58 59.41 5.23 -10.78
C THR A 58 59.60 3.76 -11.16
N PRO A 59 59.67 2.81 -10.21
CA PRO A 59 59.78 1.39 -10.51
C PRO A 59 58.59 0.89 -11.34
N ARG A 60 58.86 0.11 -12.40
CA ARG A 60 57.82 -0.43 -13.30
C ARG A 60 56.69 -1.15 -12.57
N LYS A 61 56.99 -1.90 -11.50
CA LYS A 61 55.99 -2.58 -10.65
C LYS A 61 55.01 -1.60 -10.00
N ARG A 62 55.49 -0.43 -9.54
CA ARG A 62 54.67 0.62 -8.91
C ARG A 62 53.81 1.33 -9.94
N VAL A 63 54.34 1.58 -11.15
CA VAL A 63 53.56 2.12 -12.28
C VAL A 63 52.40 1.18 -12.65
N ALA A 64 52.66 -0.13 -12.75
CA ALA A 64 51.64 -1.12 -13.05
C ALA A 64 50.53 -1.16 -11.98
N LEU A 65 50.90 -1.09 -10.69
CA LEU A 65 49.94 -1.06 -9.59
C LEU A 65 49.09 0.22 -9.56
N ILE A 66 49.71 1.38 -9.79
CA ILE A 66 48.97 2.66 -9.87
C ILE A 66 47.99 2.61 -11.05
N GLN A 67 48.44 2.10 -12.19
CA GLN A 67 47.61 1.97 -13.38
C GLN A 67 46.42 1.01 -13.15
N SER A 68 46.65 -0.18 -12.56
CA SER A 68 45.55 -1.12 -12.27
C SER A 68 44.56 -0.52 -11.29
N THR A 69 45.04 0.05 -10.18
CA THR A 69 44.21 0.67 -9.15
C THR A 69 43.39 1.84 -9.71
N ALA A 70 43.99 2.70 -10.53
CA ALA A 70 43.28 3.82 -11.15
C ALA A 70 42.20 3.35 -12.14
N VAL A 71 42.48 2.32 -12.93
CA VAL A 71 41.49 1.73 -13.84
C VAL A 71 40.35 1.08 -13.04
N ASP A 72 40.64 0.37 -11.97
CA ASP A 72 39.62 -0.29 -11.15
C ASP A 72 38.72 0.73 -10.43
N LEU A 73 39.27 1.81 -9.87
CA LEU A 73 38.48 2.89 -9.27
C LEU A 73 37.61 3.63 -10.29
N LEU A 74 38.12 3.87 -11.50
CA LEU A 74 37.35 4.51 -12.58
C LEU A 74 36.25 3.59 -13.11
N ARG A 75 36.50 2.27 -13.19
CA ARG A 75 35.46 1.27 -13.51
C ARG A 75 34.38 1.27 -12.45
N LEU A 76 34.76 1.21 -11.18
CA LEU A 76 33.83 1.24 -10.06
C LEU A 76 32.95 2.50 -10.10
N ARG A 77 33.54 3.68 -10.34
CA ARG A 77 32.79 4.93 -10.50
C ARG A 77 31.86 4.93 -11.70
N ALA A 78 32.29 4.41 -12.85
CA ALA A 78 31.45 4.32 -14.04
C ALA A 78 30.25 3.39 -13.79
N THR A 79 30.47 2.25 -13.14
CA THR A 79 29.41 1.33 -12.73
C THR A 79 28.45 1.98 -11.74
N THR A 80 28.95 2.70 -10.72
CA THR A 80 28.09 3.43 -9.77
C THR A 80 27.21 4.46 -10.48
N ARG A 81 27.79 5.24 -11.40
CA ARG A 81 27.03 6.23 -12.16
C ARG A 81 25.96 5.59 -13.05
N GLN A 82 26.29 4.50 -13.73
CA GLN A 82 25.34 3.78 -14.57
C GLN A 82 24.18 3.23 -13.73
N VAL A 83 24.45 2.70 -12.54
CA VAL A 83 23.44 2.25 -11.58
C VAL A 83 22.54 3.43 -11.14
N GLU A 84 23.11 4.59 -10.82
CA GLU A 84 22.34 5.79 -10.45
C GLU A 84 21.45 6.31 -11.59
N GLU A 85 21.95 6.32 -12.84
CA GLU A 85 21.18 6.75 -14.01
C GLU A 85 20.02 5.78 -14.30
N SER A 86 20.27 4.47 -14.24
CA SER A 86 19.23 3.44 -14.32
C SER A 86 18.18 3.61 -13.22
N HIS A 87 18.60 3.86 -11.97
CA HIS A 87 17.68 4.10 -10.85
C HIS A 87 16.78 5.32 -11.09
N ARG A 88 17.32 6.42 -11.64
CA ARG A 88 16.53 7.62 -11.94
C ARG A 88 15.50 7.37 -13.02
N LEU A 89 15.86 6.60 -14.06
CA LEU A 89 14.93 6.24 -15.14
C LEU A 89 13.80 5.34 -14.61
N GLU A 90 14.16 4.34 -13.81
CA GLU A 90 13.19 3.42 -13.22
C GLU A 90 12.25 4.12 -12.23
N GLN A 91 12.76 5.05 -11.41
CA GLN A 91 11.93 5.88 -10.55
C GLN A 91 10.94 6.75 -11.34
N ARG A 92 11.36 7.30 -12.49
CA ARG A 92 10.45 8.04 -13.38
C ARG A 92 9.37 7.12 -13.96
N GLN A 93 9.74 5.90 -14.36
CA GLN A 93 8.78 4.90 -14.83
C GLN A 93 7.79 4.52 -13.72
N HIS A 94 8.25 4.22 -12.51
CA HIS A 94 7.39 3.91 -11.37
C HIS A 94 6.40 5.05 -11.06
N ARG A 95 6.87 6.30 -11.10
CA ARG A 95 5.99 7.47 -10.90
C ARG A 95 4.95 7.62 -12.01
N ALA A 96 5.33 7.39 -13.27
CA ALA A 96 4.40 7.44 -14.39
C ALA A 96 3.34 6.34 -14.29
N VAL A 97 3.75 5.10 -13.98
CA VAL A 97 2.85 3.97 -13.77
C VAL A 97 1.91 4.21 -12.59
N LEU A 98 2.42 4.73 -11.48
CA LEU A 98 1.60 5.12 -10.33
C LEU A 98 0.54 6.16 -10.73
N ALA A 99 0.92 7.18 -11.49
CA ALA A 99 -0.03 8.20 -11.95
C ALA A 99 -1.13 7.61 -12.85
N LEU A 100 -0.79 6.68 -13.75
CA LEU A 100 -1.76 5.96 -14.57
C LEU A 100 -2.72 5.12 -13.72
N LEU A 101 -2.21 4.39 -12.74
CA LEU A 101 -3.04 3.56 -11.85
C LEU A 101 -3.98 4.41 -10.99
N LEU A 102 -3.49 5.54 -10.45
CA LEU A 102 -4.32 6.47 -9.69
C LEU A 102 -5.38 7.17 -10.55
N ALA A 103 -5.14 7.30 -11.86
CA ALA A 103 -6.13 7.77 -12.84
C ALA A 103 -7.10 6.67 -13.29
N GLY A 104 -7.03 5.46 -12.73
CA GLY A 104 -7.87 4.32 -13.11
C GLY A 104 -7.46 3.66 -14.44
N GLN A 105 -6.32 4.04 -15.01
CA GLN A 105 -5.83 3.53 -16.31
C GLN A 105 -4.97 2.27 -16.15
N ALA A 106 -5.51 1.26 -15.46
CA ALA A 106 -4.79 0.03 -15.12
C ALA A 106 -4.26 -0.74 -16.33
N ARG A 107 -4.97 -0.69 -17.48
CA ARG A 107 -4.53 -1.33 -18.72
C ARG A 107 -3.27 -0.67 -19.30
N LEU A 108 -3.25 0.66 -19.39
CA LEU A 108 -2.07 1.41 -19.87
C LEU A 108 -0.88 1.21 -18.94
N ALA A 109 -1.13 1.18 -17.62
CA ALA A 109 -0.11 0.87 -16.63
C ALA A 109 0.49 -0.54 -16.84
N ALA A 110 -0.34 -1.55 -17.10
CA ALA A 110 0.12 -2.92 -17.39
C ALA A 110 0.93 -3.00 -18.71
N GLU A 111 0.53 -2.24 -19.74
CA GLU A 111 1.26 -2.14 -21.01
C GLU A 111 2.65 -1.51 -20.82
N VAL A 112 2.77 -0.43 -20.03
CA VAL A 112 4.06 0.22 -19.69
C VAL A 112 4.97 -0.70 -18.89
N LEU A 113 4.40 -1.57 -18.04
CA LEU A 113 5.14 -2.57 -17.28
C LEU A 113 5.48 -3.82 -18.08
N GLY A 114 4.90 -4.00 -19.28
CA GLY A 114 5.03 -5.23 -20.07
C GLY A 114 4.44 -6.47 -19.38
N CYS A 115 3.50 -6.28 -18.43
CA CYS A 115 3.03 -7.33 -17.52
C CYS A 115 1.50 -7.47 -17.57
N ASN A 116 1.00 -8.42 -18.36
CA ASN A 116 -0.45 -8.68 -18.49
C ASN A 116 -1.04 -9.60 -17.41
N ALA A 117 -0.21 -10.25 -16.58
CA ALA A 117 -0.66 -11.20 -15.57
C ALA A 117 -1.02 -10.56 -14.21
N LEU A 118 -0.67 -9.29 -14.01
CA LEU A 118 -0.89 -8.58 -12.75
C LEU A 118 -2.34 -8.12 -12.67
N THR A 119 -3.04 -8.50 -11.60
CA THR A 119 -4.47 -8.22 -11.45
C THR A 119 -4.79 -7.47 -10.17
N HIS A 120 -3.91 -7.55 -9.16
CA HIS A 120 -4.10 -6.97 -7.85
C HIS A 120 -2.87 -6.17 -7.41
N ALA A 121 -3.09 -5.26 -6.48
CA ALA A 121 -2.07 -4.44 -5.85
C ALA A 121 -2.31 -4.35 -4.34
N THR A 122 -1.23 -4.37 -3.58
CA THR A 122 -1.20 -3.97 -2.16
C THR A 122 -0.45 -2.64 -2.05
N VAL A 123 -1.05 -1.66 -1.38
CA VAL A 123 -0.48 -0.31 -1.25
C VAL A 123 0.12 -0.14 0.14
N TYR A 124 1.35 0.37 0.18
CA TYR A 124 2.03 0.79 1.40
C TYR A 124 2.45 2.25 1.24
N ARG A 125 2.08 3.08 2.22
CA ARG A 125 2.46 4.49 2.28
C ARG A 125 3.20 4.72 3.58
N LEU A 126 4.45 5.16 3.49
CA LEU A 126 5.34 5.42 4.62
C LEU A 126 5.72 6.89 4.62
N THR A 127 5.75 7.53 5.78
CA THR A 127 6.20 8.92 5.93
C THR A 127 7.17 9.07 7.08
N GLY A 128 8.15 9.95 6.92
CA GLY A 128 9.09 10.33 7.97
C GLY A 128 10.34 10.99 7.40
N GLU A 129 11.16 11.55 8.28
CA GLU A 129 12.39 12.27 7.89
C GLU A 129 13.41 11.34 7.22
N ALA A 130 13.43 10.05 7.61
CA ALA A 130 14.33 9.05 7.06
C ALA A 130 13.81 8.37 5.77
N ALA A 131 12.74 8.88 5.14
CA ALA A 131 12.11 8.26 3.98
C ALA A 131 13.08 8.06 2.78
N GLU A 132 14.02 8.97 2.57
CA GLU A 132 15.03 8.84 1.51
C GLU A 132 16.05 7.72 1.79
N THR A 133 16.43 7.54 3.05
CA THR A 133 17.31 6.44 3.46
C THR A 133 16.58 5.10 3.36
N ALA A 134 15.33 5.04 3.83
CA ALA A 134 14.48 3.87 3.69
C ALA A 134 14.23 3.50 2.22
N TYR A 135 14.04 4.49 1.35
CA TYR A 135 13.93 4.27 -0.10
C TYR A 135 15.17 3.56 -0.65
N ARG A 136 16.37 4.02 -0.30
CA ARG A 136 17.63 3.42 -0.77
C ARG A 136 17.80 1.98 -0.30
N ASP A 137 17.48 1.70 0.95
CA ASP A 137 17.61 0.35 1.52
C ASP A 137 16.55 -0.60 0.97
N LEU A 138 15.31 -0.13 0.83
CA LEU A 138 14.23 -0.88 0.20
C LEU A 138 14.57 -1.21 -1.26
N TRP A 139 15.07 -0.23 -2.01
CA TRP A 139 15.40 -0.41 -3.42
C TRP A 139 16.41 -1.55 -3.63
N ARG A 140 17.48 -1.57 -2.83
CA ARG A 140 18.50 -2.63 -2.84
C ARG A 140 17.92 -3.99 -2.48
N THR A 141 16.91 -4.03 -1.63
CA THR A 141 16.29 -5.27 -1.16
C THR A 141 15.33 -5.85 -2.21
N VAL A 142 14.58 -4.99 -2.90
CA VAL A 142 13.55 -5.40 -3.87
C VAL A 142 14.12 -5.65 -5.27
N HIS A 143 15.23 -5.00 -5.62
CA HIS A 143 15.89 -5.13 -6.92
C HIS A 143 17.32 -5.68 -6.76
N PRO A 144 17.49 -6.98 -6.46
CA PRO A 144 18.82 -7.58 -6.41
C PRO A 144 19.48 -7.56 -7.79
N PRO A 145 20.82 -7.46 -7.88
CA PRO A 145 21.53 -7.49 -9.15
C PRO A 145 21.32 -8.84 -9.84
N GLY A 146 20.61 -8.83 -10.97
CA GLY A 146 20.25 -10.04 -11.74
C GLY A 146 19.36 -9.70 -12.94
N PRO A 147 19.02 -10.68 -13.80
CA PRO A 147 18.09 -10.45 -14.91
C PRO A 147 16.75 -9.94 -14.37
N PRO A 148 16.11 -8.97 -15.05
CA PRO A 148 14.90 -8.33 -14.56
C PRO A 148 13.78 -9.36 -14.41
N ALA A 149 13.51 -9.77 -13.18
CA ALA A 149 12.21 -10.34 -12.86
C ALA A 149 11.18 -9.23 -13.09
N SER A 150 10.07 -9.54 -13.76
CA SER A 150 8.98 -8.60 -14.02
C SER A 150 8.72 -7.71 -12.80
N PRO A 151 8.68 -6.37 -12.95
CA PRO A 151 8.59 -5.44 -11.83
C PRO A 151 7.27 -5.62 -11.08
N ARG A 152 7.31 -6.49 -10.06
CA ARG A 152 6.19 -6.81 -9.16
C ARG A 152 6.09 -5.80 -8.02
N THR A 153 6.88 -4.74 -8.02
CA THR A 153 6.89 -3.74 -6.96
C THR A 153 7.28 -2.37 -7.50
N LEU A 154 6.37 -1.40 -7.42
CA LEU A 154 6.66 0.00 -7.72
C LEU A 154 7.13 0.65 -6.43
N VAL A 155 8.26 1.36 -6.49
CA VAL A 155 8.78 2.14 -5.37
C VAL A 155 8.93 3.59 -5.81
N CYS A 156 8.22 4.48 -5.13
CA CYS A 156 8.18 5.91 -5.42
C CYS A 156 8.53 6.71 -4.17
N LEU A 157 9.37 7.72 -4.33
CA LEU A 157 9.68 8.70 -3.28
C LEU A 157 9.20 10.08 -3.74
N GLN A 158 8.39 10.74 -2.92
CA GLN A 158 7.91 12.10 -3.16
C GLN A 158 8.01 12.91 -1.86
N GLY A 159 9.01 13.79 -1.78
CA GLY A 159 9.31 14.51 -0.54
C GLY A 159 9.66 13.54 0.59
N THR A 160 8.93 13.62 1.70
CA THR A 160 9.07 12.74 2.88
C THR A 160 8.16 11.51 2.83
N GLU A 161 7.50 11.26 1.70
CA GLU A 161 6.61 10.13 1.52
C GLU A 161 7.23 9.06 0.61
N LEU A 162 7.40 7.87 1.16
CA LEU A 162 7.82 6.66 0.45
C LEU A 162 6.58 5.80 0.20
N THR A 163 6.26 5.58 -1.08
CA THR A 163 5.17 4.71 -1.50
C THR A 163 5.72 3.44 -2.11
N VAL A 164 5.15 2.30 -1.71
CA VAL A 164 5.43 0.99 -2.28
C VAL A 164 4.12 0.37 -2.75
N ILE A 165 4.05 -0.01 -4.02
CA ILE A 165 2.92 -0.78 -4.56
C ILE A 165 3.42 -2.15 -4.94
N ALA A 166 3.02 -3.16 -4.18
CA ALA A 166 3.27 -4.53 -4.53
C ALA A 166 2.22 -5.01 -5.52
N LEU A 167 2.64 -5.26 -6.76
CA LEU A 167 1.79 -5.81 -7.80
C LEU A 167 1.85 -7.33 -7.75
N HIS A 168 0.70 -7.98 -7.86
CA HIS A 168 0.62 -9.44 -7.83
C HIS A 168 -0.60 -9.96 -8.60
N ASP A 169 -0.63 -11.26 -8.79
CA ASP A 169 -1.85 -11.96 -9.18
C ASP A 169 -2.80 -12.07 -7.98
N ARG A 170 -3.94 -12.72 -8.18
CA ARG A 170 -4.98 -12.87 -7.14
C ARG A 170 -4.54 -13.71 -5.93
N HIS A 171 -3.44 -14.45 -6.02
CA HIS A 171 -2.95 -15.36 -4.97
C HIS A 171 -1.59 -14.91 -4.39
N GLY A 172 -1.19 -13.66 -4.64
CA GLY A 172 0.10 -13.15 -4.19
C GLY A 172 0.29 -13.22 -2.67
N ASP A 173 1.50 -13.61 -2.25
CA ASP A 173 1.91 -13.60 -0.85
C ASP A 173 2.00 -12.15 -0.33
N SER A 174 0.93 -11.70 0.34
CA SER A 174 0.81 -10.39 0.98
C SER A 174 1.58 -10.33 2.30
N HIS A 175 1.71 -11.45 3.01
CA HIS A 175 2.30 -11.52 4.35
C HIS A 175 3.80 -11.27 4.33
N GLN A 176 4.54 -11.87 3.39
CA GLN A 176 5.99 -11.66 3.29
C GLN A 176 6.33 -10.18 3.02
N ARG A 177 5.53 -9.53 2.18
CA ARG A 177 5.70 -8.11 1.83
C ARG A 177 5.32 -7.19 2.98
N PHE A 178 4.23 -7.48 3.70
CA PHE A 178 3.87 -6.76 4.90
C PHE A 178 5.00 -6.80 5.93
N ALA A 179 5.56 -7.99 6.20
CA ALA A 179 6.66 -8.14 7.17
C ALA A 179 7.94 -7.40 6.75
N LEU A 180 8.24 -7.33 5.45
CA LEU A 180 9.33 -6.52 4.93
C LEU A 180 9.07 -5.02 5.16
N MET A 181 7.86 -4.54 4.82
CA MET A 181 7.51 -3.13 4.97
C MET A 181 7.46 -2.70 6.44
N ALA A 182 6.93 -3.55 7.32
CA ALA A 182 6.91 -3.31 8.76
C ALA A 182 8.33 -3.16 9.34
N ARG A 183 9.28 -4.01 8.90
CA ARG A 183 10.70 -3.88 9.28
C ARG A 183 11.32 -2.57 8.81
N ILE A 184 11.06 -2.18 7.55
CA ILE A 184 11.57 -0.92 7.01
C ILE A 184 10.98 0.27 7.77
N ALA A 185 9.69 0.22 8.11
CA ALA A 185 9.05 1.24 8.92
C ALA A 185 9.70 1.35 10.31
N ASP A 186 9.90 0.23 11.00
CA ASP A 186 10.53 0.21 12.33
C ASP A 186 11.98 0.70 12.30
N GLN A 187 12.80 0.14 11.41
CA GLN A 187 14.23 0.46 11.28
C GLN A 187 14.46 1.97 11.02
N HIS A 188 13.59 2.59 10.23
CA HIS A 188 13.71 4.01 9.85
C HIS A 188 12.73 4.92 10.60
N ARG A 189 12.05 4.42 11.64
CA ARG A 189 11.06 5.16 12.44
C ARG A 189 9.99 5.86 11.59
N LEU A 190 9.57 5.24 10.49
CA LEU A 190 8.54 5.78 9.60
C LEU A 190 7.15 5.45 10.13
N ALA A 191 6.22 6.40 10.04
CA ALA A 191 4.80 6.12 10.23
C ALA A 191 4.23 5.57 8.91
N GLY A 192 3.68 4.36 8.97
CA GLY A 192 3.24 3.62 7.81
C GLY A 192 1.76 3.26 7.84
N GLY A 193 1.13 3.25 6.67
CA GLY A 193 -0.21 2.72 6.45
C GLY A 193 -0.21 1.73 5.29
N THR A 194 -1.00 0.67 5.40
CA THR A 194 -1.21 -0.28 4.31
C THR A 194 -2.69 -0.56 4.08
N ALA A 195 -3.07 -0.70 2.82
CA ALA A 195 -4.39 -1.18 2.44
C ALA A 195 -4.30 -2.62 1.96
N GLU A 196 -5.42 -3.33 2.09
CA GLU A 196 -5.51 -4.71 1.64
C GLU A 196 -5.27 -4.88 0.14
N PRO A 197 -4.97 -6.11 -0.31
CA PRO A 197 -5.01 -6.47 -1.72
C PRO A 197 -6.30 -6.01 -2.42
N VAL A 198 -6.17 -5.15 -3.44
CA VAL A 198 -7.29 -4.72 -4.29
C VAL A 198 -7.01 -4.97 -5.76
N PRO A 199 -8.04 -5.14 -6.61
CA PRO A 199 -7.88 -5.09 -8.05
C PRO A 199 -7.16 -3.80 -8.52
N LEU A 200 -6.37 -3.86 -9.60
CA LEU A 200 -5.57 -2.72 -10.07
C LEU A 200 -6.38 -1.45 -10.37
N ASP A 201 -7.60 -1.60 -10.86
CA ASP A 201 -8.52 -0.51 -11.15
C ASP A 201 -9.14 0.11 -9.89
N MET A 202 -9.00 -0.54 -8.74
CA MET A 202 -9.43 -0.08 -7.42
C MET A 202 -8.27 0.54 -6.62
N LEU A 203 -7.08 0.68 -7.21
CA LEU A 203 -5.92 1.30 -6.56
C LEU A 203 -6.21 2.67 -5.91
N PRO A 204 -7.02 3.58 -6.50
CA PRO A 204 -7.34 4.86 -5.85
C PRO A 204 -8.00 4.69 -4.47
N THR A 205 -8.80 3.63 -4.29
CA THR A 205 -9.46 3.34 -3.01
C THR A 205 -8.43 2.86 -1.98
N ALA A 206 -7.62 1.86 -2.35
CA ALA A 206 -6.54 1.38 -1.48
C ALA A 206 -5.50 2.48 -1.16
N TRP A 207 -5.28 3.41 -2.08
CA TRP A 207 -4.41 4.57 -1.87
C TRP A 207 -4.92 5.49 -0.75
N ALA A 208 -6.23 5.76 -0.75
CA ALA A 208 -6.88 6.58 0.28
C ALA A 208 -6.96 5.84 1.64
N GLU A 209 -7.25 4.54 1.62
CA GLU A 209 -7.25 3.68 2.82
C GLU A 209 -5.87 3.63 3.48
N ALA A 210 -4.81 3.39 2.70
CA ALA A 210 -3.43 3.41 3.20
C ALA A 210 -3.03 4.80 3.72
N ALA A 211 -3.56 5.89 3.14
CA ALA A 211 -3.37 7.24 3.65
C ALA A 211 -3.94 7.40 5.06
N THR A 212 -5.18 6.95 5.23
CA THR A 212 -5.94 7.08 6.47
C THR A 212 -5.30 6.24 7.57
N ALA A 213 -4.92 5.00 7.25
CA ALA A 213 -4.17 4.10 8.14
C ALA A 213 -2.84 4.72 8.59
N ARG A 214 -2.13 5.38 7.67
CA ARG A 214 -0.87 6.05 7.98
C ARG A 214 -1.06 7.22 8.94
N SER A 215 -2.15 7.98 8.79
CA SER A 215 -2.44 9.13 9.65
C SER A 215 -2.68 8.76 11.11
N SER A 216 -3.08 7.53 11.42
CA SER A 216 -3.23 7.02 12.78
C SER A 216 -1.99 6.27 13.29
N ALA A 217 -0.98 6.03 12.45
CA ALA A 217 0.19 5.24 12.81
C ALA A 217 1.24 6.06 13.57
N ALA A 218 1.77 5.47 14.65
CA ALA A 218 2.96 6.00 15.32
C ALA A 218 4.23 5.78 14.47
N GLY A 219 5.28 6.56 14.75
CA GLY A 219 6.58 6.39 14.10
C GLY A 219 7.19 5.01 14.40
N GLY A 220 7.62 4.30 13.37
CA GLY A 220 8.14 2.93 13.46
C GLY A 220 7.08 1.85 13.24
N CYS A 221 5.82 2.22 13.04
CA CYS A 221 4.72 1.27 12.92
C CYS A 221 4.11 1.29 11.51
N LEU A 222 3.70 0.11 11.03
CA LEU A 222 2.89 -0.04 9.83
C LEU A 222 1.46 -0.44 10.22
N ALA A 223 0.53 0.50 10.14
CA ALA A 223 -0.87 0.26 10.47
C ALA A 223 -1.65 -0.30 9.26
N PRO A 224 -2.39 -1.40 9.40
CA PRO A 224 -3.33 -1.84 8.38
C PRO A 224 -4.56 -0.92 8.35
N ALA A 225 -5.21 -0.79 7.18
CA ALA A 225 -6.37 0.08 6.97
C ALA A 225 -7.57 -0.23 7.87
N THR A 226 -7.69 -1.48 8.31
CA THR A 226 -8.72 -1.86 9.29
C THR A 226 -8.22 -1.70 10.73
N GLY A 227 -6.92 -1.72 11.00
CA GLY A 227 -6.37 -1.72 12.36
C GLY A 227 -6.73 -2.97 13.20
N LEU A 228 -7.56 -3.88 12.66
CA LEU A 228 -8.13 -5.02 13.39
C LEU A 228 -7.12 -6.13 13.68
N GLY A 229 -6.07 -6.26 12.85
CA GLY A 229 -4.98 -7.20 13.06
C GLY A 229 -5.47 -8.64 13.26
N ALA A 230 -5.17 -9.23 14.42
CA ALA A 230 -5.59 -10.59 14.77
C ALA A 230 -7.11 -10.74 14.98
N TYR A 231 -7.83 -9.64 15.21
CA TYR A 231 -9.28 -9.63 15.39
C TYR A 231 -10.06 -9.52 14.07
N GLU A 232 -9.37 -9.35 12.94
CA GLU A 232 -10.03 -9.28 11.64
C GLU A 232 -10.71 -10.61 11.29
N LEU A 233 -11.98 -10.57 10.90
CA LEU A 233 -12.76 -11.76 10.59
C LEU A 233 -12.13 -12.61 9.48
N LEU A 234 -11.43 -11.98 8.53
CA LEU A 234 -10.70 -12.68 7.48
C LEU A 234 -9.59 -13.60 8.02
N HIS A 235 -8.99 -13.27 9.17
CA HIS A 235 -7.98 -14.09 9.84
C HIS A 235 -8.60 -15.13 10.80
N VAL A 236 -9.79 -14.86 11.32
CA VAL A 236 -10.47 -15.74 12.29
C VAL A 236 -11.24 -16.87 11.62
N ILE A 237 -11.83 -16.59 10.45
CA ILE A 237 -12.62 -17.54 9.67
C ILE A 237 -11.70 -18.43 8.83
N PRO A 238 -11.92 -19.77 8.79
CA PRO A 238 -11.16 -20.65 7.90
C PRO A 238 -11.28 -20.21 6.43
N PRO A 239 -10.17 -20.03 5.69
CA PRO A 239 -10.18 -19.41 4.36
C PRO A 239 -11.03 -20.20 3.35
N ASP A 240 -10.99 -21.53 3.40
CA ASP A 240 -11.78 -22.39 2.51
C ASP A 240 -13.29 -22.19 2.70
N ARG A 241 -13.73 -22.05 3.96
CA ARG A 241 -15.14 -21.81 4.27
C ARG A 241 -15.59 -20.44 3.79
N LEU A 242 -14.76 -19.43 4.03
CA LEU A 242 -15.03 -18.06 3.61
C LEU A 242 -15.13 -17.99 2.08
N ALA A 243 -14.22 -18.65 1.36
CA ALA A 243 -14.20 -18.62 -0.09
C ALA A 243 -15.40 -19.35 -0.72
N VAL A 244 -15.79 -20.51 -0.19
CA VAL A 244 -17.00 -21.24 -0.63
C VAL A 244 -18.26 -20.43 -0.35
N TRP A 245 -18.40 -19.88 0.87
CA TRP A 245 -19.56 -19.08 1.24
C TRP A 245 -19.67 -17.80 0.39
N SER A 246 -18.57 -17.06 0.23
CA SER A 246 -18.52 -15.86 -0.61
C SER A 246 -18.90 -16.18 -2.05
N ALA A 247 -18.37 -17.27 -2.61
CA ALA A 247 -18.70 -17.70 -3.96
C ALA A 247 -20.19 -17.98 -4.16
N GLN A 248 -20.86 -18.59 -3.18
CA GLN A 248 -22.30 -18.87 -3.21
C GLN A 248 -23.16 -17.60 -3.07
N VAL A 249 -22.76 -16.67 -2.19
CA VAL A 249 -23.46 -15.39 -1.98
C VAL A 249 -23.32 -14.48 -3.20
N LEU A 250 -22.12 -14.38 -3.77
CA LEU A 250 -21.83 -13.48 -4.89
C LEU A 250 -22.11 -14.11 -6.26
N HIS A 251 -22.57 -15.37 -6.31
CA HIS A 251 -22.85 -16.09 -7.56
C HIS A 251 -23.78 -15.34 -8.53
N PRO A 252 -24.88 -14.70 -8.07
CA PRO A 252 -25.82 -14.00 -8.96
C PRO A 252 -25.23 -12.75 -9.64
N LEU A 253 -24.12 -12.23 -9.11
CA LEU A 253 -23.55 -10.97 -9.58
C LEU A 253 -22.58 -11.20 -10.74
N THR A 254 -22.72 -10.37 -11.76
CA THR A 254 -21.70 -10.22 -12.80
C THR A 254 -20.41 -9.63 -12.21
N ARG A 255 -19.29 -9.80 -12.90
CA ARG A 255 -17.99 -9.22 -12.48
C ARG A 255 -18.07 -7.71 -12.27
N GLU A 256 -18.74 -7.00 -13.17
CA GLU A 256 -18.95 -5.54 -13.07
C GLU A 256 -19.80 -5.14 -11.86
N GLN A 257 -20.84 -5.90 -11.55
CA GLN A 257 -21.67 -5.67 -10.38
C GLN A 257 -20.89 -5.91 -9.08
N ARG A 258 -20.09 -6.99 -9.01
CA ARG A 258 -19.23 -7.27 -7.84
C ARG A 258 -18.23 -6.15 -7.61
N LYS A 259 -17.55 -5.71 -8.67
CA LYS A 259 -16.61 -4.58 -8.60
C LYS A 259 -17.29 -3.29 -8.13
N THR A 260 -18.49 -3.00 -8.64
CA THR A 260 -19.24 -1.81 -8.23
C THR A 260 -19.69 -1.89 -6.77
N LEU A 261 -20.12 -3.07 -6.32
CA LEU A 261 -20.49 -3.32 -4.94
C LEU A 261 -19.30 -3.18 -4.00
N GLU A 262 -18.15 -3.76 -4.35
CA GLU A 262 -16.91 -3.66 -3.58
C GLU A 262 -16.44 -2.21 -3.42
N ALA A 263 -16.45 -1.43 -4.50
CA ALA A 263 -16.14 0.00 -4.46
C ALA A 263 -17.10 0.78 -3.55
N TYR A 264 -18.39 0.50 -3.62
CA TYR A 264 -19.41 1.12 -2.78
C TYR A 264 -19.23 0.80 -1.30
N LEU A 265 -19.00 -0.47 -0.96
CA LEU A 265 -18.86 -0.91 0.42
C LEU A 265 -17.57 -0.40 1.07
N ARG A 266 -16.46 -0.31 0.32
CA ARG A 266 -15.21 0.29 0.82
C ARG A 266 -15.29 1.80 0.96
N ALA A 267 -15.80 2.49 -0.06
CA ALA A 267 -15.92 3.95 -0.04
C ALA A 267 -17.04 4.46 0.88
N GLY A 268 -18.00 3.60 1.25
CA GLY A 268 -19.17 3.93 2.07
C GLY A 268 -20.20 4.85 1.40
N SER A 269 -20.02 5.20 0.12
CA SER A 269 -20.92 6.09 -0.62
C SER A 269 -20.88 5.84 -2.13
N ALA A 270 -21.98 6.18 -2.82
CA ALA A 270 -22.06 6.07 -4.29
C ALA A 270 -21.11 7.05 -4.99
N ALA A 271 -20.95 8.27 -4.46
CA ALA A 271 -20.02 9.26 -4.99
C ALA A 271 -18.56 8.81 -4.86
N GLY A 272 -18.17 8.25 -3.70
CA GLY A 272 -16.83 7.69 -3.51
C GLY A 272 -16.56 6.52 -4.46
N ALA A 273 -17.53 5.61 -4.63
CA ALA A 273 -17.42 4.51 -5.59
C ALA A 273 -17.34 5.01 -7.05
N ALA A 274 -18.10 6.04 -7.41
CA ALA A 274 -18.07 6.65 -8.74
C ALA A 274 -16.69 7.21 -9.06
N SER A 275 -16.08 7.91 -8.09
CA SER A 275 -14.71 8.42 -8.19
C SER A 275 -13.70 7.28 -8.33
N ALA A 276 -13.81 6.21 -7.53
CA ALA A 276 -12.92 5.06 -7.60
C ALA A 276 -13.00 4.31 -8.93
N LEU A 277 -14.20 4.20 -9.50
CA LEU A 277 -14.46 3.45 -10.73
C LEU A 277 -14.32 4.30 -12.00
N ALA A 278 -14.09 5.61 -11.87
CA ALA A 278 -14.10 6.58 -12.96
C ALA A 278 -15.39 6.54 -13.81
N VAL A 279 -16.55 6.48 -13.15
CA VAL A 279 -17.88 6.49 -13.80
C VAL A 279 -18.80 7.52 -13.16
N ALA A 280 -19.93 7.83 -13.80
CA ALA A 280 -20.94 8.71 -13.22
C ALA A 280 -21.63 8.07 -12.00
N GLU A 281 -21.98 8.89 -11.01
CA GLU A 281 -22.69 8.43 -9.79
C GLU A 281 -24.03 7.75 -10.12
N GLY A 282 -24.76 8.27 -11.11
CA GLY A 282 -26.02 7.66 -11.58
C GLY A 282 -25.82 6.22 -12.08
N THR A 283 -24.70 5.94 -12.76
CA THR A 283 -24.33 4.60 -13.21
C THR A 283 -24.05 3.67 -12.03
N VAL A 284 -23.35 4.14 -11.00
CA VAL A 284 -23.13 3.38 -9.77
C VAL A 284 -24.47 3.04 -9.11
N ARG A 285 -25.35 4.03 -8.92
CA ARG A 285 -26.67 3.81 -8.31
C ARG A 285 -27.51 2.80 -9.09
N LEU A 286 -27.51 2.86 -10.42
CA LEU A 286 -28.21 1.88 -11.26
C LEU A 286 -27.64 0.47 -11.09
N ARG A 287 -26.31 0.33 -11.14
CA ARG A 287 -25.64 -0.97 -10.96
C ARG A 287 -25.89 -1.56 -9.57
N LEU A 288 -25.89 -0.72 -8.53
CA LEU A 288 -26.20 -1.14 -7.16
C LEU A 288 -27.66 -1.60 -7.02
N ARG A 289 -28.63 -0.92 -7.64
CA ARG A 289 -30.03 -1.39 -7.67
C ARG A 289 -30.14 -2.76 -8.32
N ASN A 290 -29.48 -2.95 -9.46
CA ASN A 290 -29.48 -4.25 -10.16
C ASN A 290 -28.81 -5.34 -9.31
N ALA A 291 -27.73 -5.02 -8.59
CA ALA A 291 -27.08 -5.94 -7.66
C ALA A 291 -28.00 -6.29 -6.47
N SER A 292 -28.70 -5.30 -5.90
CA SER A 292 -29.71 -5.47 -4.84
C SER A 292 -30.79 -6.46 -5.28
N THR A 293 -31.33 -6.28 -6.49
CA THR A 293 -32.35 -7.17 -7.06
C THR A 293 -31.81 -8.58 -7.30
N ALA A 294 -30.61 -8.71 -7.86
CA ALA A 294 -30.01 -10.01 -8.14
C ALA A 294 -29.69 -10.81 -6.87
N LEU A 295 -29.31 -10.14 -5.79
CA LEU A 295 -29.06 -10.74 -4.48
C LEU A 295 -30.33 -10.90 -3.65
N ALA A 296 -31.44 -10.25 -4.03
CA ALA A 296 -32.66 -10.13 -3.25
C ALA A 296 -32.41 -9.61 -1.82
N VAL A 297 -31.62 -8.53 -1.71
CA VAL A 297 -31.26 -7.89 -0.43
C VAL A 297 -31.46 -6.38 -0.48
N GLU A 298 -31.54 -5.76 0.69
CA GLU A 298 -31.57 -4.30 0.85
C GLU A 298 -30.18 -3.76 1.16
N LEU A 299 -29.56 -3.05 0.20
CA LEU A 299 -28.23 -2.48 0.40
C LEU A 299 -28.20 -1.29 1.37
N ASP A 300 -29.35 -0.81 1.85
CA ASP A 300 -29.43 0.23 2.87
C ASP A 300 -29.27 -0.30 4.30
N ASP A 301 -29.41 -1.62 4.50
CA ASP A 301 -29.24 -2.30 5.78
C ASP A 301 -27.74 -2.49 6.12
N PRO A 302 -27.26 -1.97 7.27
CA PRO A 302 -25.83 -2.05 7.64
C PRO A 302 -25.35 -3.49 7.88
N GLY A 303 -26.21 -4.39 8.34
CA GLY A 303 -25.90 -5.81 8.51
C GLY A 303 -25.59 -6.49 7.19
N THR A 304 -26.46 -6.26 6.21
CA THR A 304 -26.31 -6.70 4.83
C THR A 304 -25.04 -6.13 4.22
N GLN A 305 -24.77 -4.83 4.39
CA GLN A 305 -23.53 -4.21 3.93
C GLN A 305 -22.29 -4.87 4.55
N ALA A 306 -22.32 -5.17 5.85
CA ALA A 306 -21.21 -5.77 6.55
C ALA A 306 -20.91 -7.20 6.07
N LEU A 307 -21.94 -8.04 5.91
CA LEU A 307 -21.79 -9.39 5.37
C LEU A 307 -21.35 -9.37 3.91
N LEU A 308 -21.88 -8.46 3.09
CA LEU A 308 -21.43 -8.32 1.70
C LEU A 308 -19.99 -7.84 1.60
N LEU A 309 -19.56 -6.94 2.50
CA LEU A 309 -18.17 -6.47 2.53
C LEU A 309 -17.21 -7.62 2.87
N LEU A 310 -17.58 -8.46 3.84
CA LEU A 310 -16.86 -9.68 4.16
C LEU A 310 -16.82 -10.64 2.94
N ALA A 311 -17.93 -10.80 2.23
CA ALA A 311 -18.00 -11.65 1.05
C ALA A 311 -17.09 -11.14 -0.09
N VAL A 312 -17.11 -9.84 -0.41
CA VAL A 312 -16.27 -9.31 -1.52
C VAL A 312 -14.78 -9.29 -1.19
N ARG A 313 -14.42 -9.21 0.10
CA ARG A 313 -13.03 -9.26 0.58
C ARG A 313 -12.48 -10.69 0.66
N ALA A 314 -13.34 -11.71 0.57
CA ALA A 314 -12.91 -13.10 0.61
C ALA A 314 -11.92 -13.41 -0.53
N PRO A 315 -10.90 -14.25 -0.28
CA PRO A 315 -10.03 -14.73 -1.33
C PRO A 315 -10.86 -15.49 -2.36
N ALA A 316 -10.48 -15.35 -3.62
CA ALA A 316 -11.17 -16.05 -4.69
C ALA A 316 -10.94 -17.54 -4.57
N SER A 317 -12.02 -18.30 -4.48
CA SER A 317 -11.99 -19.69 -4.91
C SER A 317 -12.69 -19.82 -6.26
N HIS A 318 -12.23 -20.76 -7.07
CA HIS A 318 -13.06 -21.32 -8.12
C HIS A 318 -14.01 -22.33 -7.45
N PRO A 319 -15.30 -22.00 -7.23
CA PRO A 319 -16.24 -23.01 -6.75
C PRO A 319 -16.55 -23.99 -7.89
N PRO A 320 -16.80 -25.28 -7.62
CA PRO A 320 -17.72 -26.03 -8.47
C PRO A 320 -19.12 -25.40 -8.35
N PRO A 321 -19.89 -25.31 -9.45
CA PRO A 321 -21.20 -24.67 -9.44
C PRO A 321 -22.13 -25.38 -8.45
N SER A 322 -22.65 -24.64 -7.48
CA SER A 322 -23.68 -25.10 -6.56
C SER A 322 -24.51 -23.90 -6.12
N ALA A 323 -25.75 -24.20 -5.70
CA ALA A 323 -26.88 -23.27 -5.55
C ALA A 323 -26.53 -21.88 -4.99
N THR A 324 -27.16 -20.86 -5.59
CA THR A 324 -27.19 -19.49 -5.05
C THR A 324 -27.62 -19.52 -3.59
N ARG A 325 -26.86 -18.84 -2.74
CA ARG A 325 -27.19 -18.72 -1.32
C ARG A 325 -27.71 -17.34 -1.00
N ARG A 326 -28.81 -17.28 -0.24
CA ARG A 326 -29.35 -16.03 0.31
C ARG A 326 -28.59 -15.64 1.58
N LEU A 327 -28.40 -14.34 1.77
CA LEU A 327 -27.87 -13.81 3.01
C LEU A 327 -28.86 -14.07 4.16
N PRO A 328 -28.36 -14.35 5.38
CA PRO A 328 -29.21 -14.51 6.53
C PRO A 328 -29.94 -13.19 6.84
N SER A 329 -31.16 -13.30 7.36
CA SER A 329 -31.98 -12.14 7.75
C SER A 329 -31.49 -11.45 9.03
N GLN A 330 -30.58 -12.09 9.77
CA GLN A 330 -30.02 -11.56 11.01
C GLN A 330 -28.58 -11.05 10.78
N PRO A 331 -28.24 -9.84 11.26
CA PRO A 331 -26.98 -9.16 10.98
C PRO A 331 -25.81 -9.67 11.85
N CYS A 332 -25.74 -10.96 12.17
CA CYS A 332 -24.66 -11.57 12.96
C CYS A 332 -23.72 -12.42 12.09
N VAL A 333 -22.59 -12.85 12.65
CA VAL A 333 -21.68 -13.77 11.93
C VAL A 333 -22.40 -15.10 11.64
N PRO A 334 -22.47 -15.54 10.37
CA PRO A 334 -23.19 -16.77 10.03
C PRO A 334 -22.51 -18.02 10.63
N PRO A 335 -23.28 -19.00 11.15
CA PRO A 335 -22.74 -20.22 11.75
C PRO A 335 -21.91 -21.07 10.78
N GLU A 336 -22.14 -20.91 9.48
CA GLU A 336 -21.40 -21.58 8.41
C GLU A 336 -19.96 -21.05 8.28
N LEU A 337 -19.78 -19.76 8.53
CA LEU A 337 -18.46 -19.13 8.54
C LEU A 337 -17.73 -19.47 9.84
N LEU A 338 -18.42 -19.30 10.97
CA LEU A 338 -17.82 -19.47 12.29
C LEU A 338 -18.84 -20.07 13.26
N ARG A 339 -18.45 -21.12 14.00
CA ARG A 339 -19.33 -21.72 15.03
C ARG A 339 -19.79 -20.65 16.02
N PRO A 340 -21.06 -20.67 16.49
CA PRO A 340 -21.63 -19.62 17.35
C PRO A 340 -20.78 -19.27 18.57
N GLU A 341 -20.18 -20.27 19.23
CA GLU A 341 -19.33 -20.08 20.42
C GLU A 341 -18.03 -19.35 20.06
N ARG A 342 -17.44 -19.67 18.91
CA ARG A 342 -16.23 -19.02 18.41
C ARG A 342 -16.53 -17.61 17.91
N ALA A 343 -17.69 -17.39 17.29
CA ALA A 343 -18.18 -16.07 16.91
C ALA A 343 -18.41 -15.17 18.13
N ARG A 344 -19.08 -15.68 19.17
CA ARG A 344 -19.25 -14.95 20.43
C ARG A 344 -17.93 -14.63 21.12
N ARG A 345 -17.00 -15.59 21.17
CA ARG A 345 -15.66 -15.37 21.74
C ARG A 345 -14.92 -14.26 20.97
N TRP A 346 -14.88 -14.35 19.65
CA TRP A 346 -14.28 -13.33 18.79
C TRP A 346 -14.88 -11.94 19.06
N ALA A 347 -16.22 -11.83 19.02
CA ALA A 347 -16.89 -10.57 19.23
C ALA A 347 -16.65 -10.01 20.64
N SER A 348 -16.63 -10.88 21.66
CA SER A 348 -16.34 -10.49 23.04
C SER A 348 -14.93 -9.97 23.23
N GLN A 349 -13.94 -10.53 22.51
CA GLN A 349 -12.55 -10.06 22.56
C GLN A 349 -12.39 -8.73 21.84
N LEU A 350 -13.03 -8.55 20.68
CA LEU A 350 -12.97 -7.29 19.93
C LEU A 350 -13.63 -6.12 20.68
N LEU A 351 -14.73 -6.38 21.40
CA LEU A 351 -15.49 -5.35 22.12
C LEU A 351 -15.19 -5.30 23.63
N GLU A 352 -14.22 -6.08 24.11
CA GLU A 352 -13.80 -6.14 25.53
C GLU A 352 -13.49 -4.75 26.11
N PRO A 353 -12.75 -3.84 25.41
CA PRO A 353 -12.38 -2.55 25.99
C PRO A 353 -13.56 -1.60 26.22
N LEU A 354 -14.73 -1.90 25.65
CA LEU A 354 -15.90 -1.03 25.75
C LEU A 354 -16.81 -1.47 26.89
N ASP A 355 -17.21 -0.51 27.72
CA ASP A 355 -18.28 -0.72 28.69
C ASP A 355 -19.65 -0.89 28.01
N ARG A 356 -20.64 -1.40 28.75
CA ARG A 356 -21.98 -1.66 28.20
C ARG A 356 -22.64 -0.41 27.59
N PRO A 357 -22.60 0.78 28.22
CA PRO A 357 -23.14 2.00 27.62
C PRO A 357 -22.51 2.39 26.28
N LEU A 358 -21.17 2.33 26.17
CA LEU A 358 -20.47 2.61 24.92
C LEU A 358 -20.78 1.58 23.84
N ARG A 359 -20.93 0.29 24.20
CA ARG A 359 -21.35 -0.76 23.25
C ARG A 359 -22.75 -0.51 22.70
N ILE A 360 -23.72 -0.14 23.54
CA ILE A 360 -25.10 0.16 23.08
C ILE A 360 -25.09 1.40 22.16
N ALA A 361 -24.36 2.45 22.53
CA ALA A 361 -24.25 3.66 21.72
C ALA A 361 -23.56 3.40 20.37
N LEU A 362 -22.47 2.63 20.38
CA LEU A 362 -21.76 2.20 19.16
C LEU A 362 -22.69 1.38 18.26
N ARG A 363 -23.41 0.40 18.81
CA ARG A 363 -24.35 -0.44 18.06
C ARG A 363 -25.45 0.38 17.39
N CYS A 364 -26.07 1.30 18.12
CA CYS A 364 -27.08 2.21 17.56
C CYS A 364 -26.49 3.11 16.46
N TRP A 365 -25.30 3.67 16.67
CA TRP A 365 -24.63 4.47 15.66
C TRP A 365 -24.28 3.69 14.38
N LEU A 366 -23.86 2.42 14.52
CA LEU A 366 -23.61 1.51 13.41
C LEU A 366 -24.90 1.14 12.66
N ALA A 367 -26.01 0.93 13.39
CA ALA A 367 -27.33 0.72 12.79
C ALA A 367 -27.78 1.91 11.91
N HIS A 368 -27.32 3.13 12.25
CA HIS A 368 -27.52 4.34 11.44
C HIS A 368 -26.41 4.62 10.43
N ARG A 369 -25.64 3.61 10.03
CA ARG A 369 -24.56 3.70 9.01
C ARG A 369 -23.49 4.74 9.34
N GLY A 370 -23.25 4.95 10.63
CA GLY A 370 -22.29 5.94 11.10
C GLY A 370 -22.79 7.39 11.10
N ARG A 371 -24.09 7.63 10.88
CA ARG A 371 -24.67 8.98 10.93
C ARG A 371 -24.97 9.37 12.37
N THR A 372 -24.25 10.37 12.89
CA THR A 372 -24.37 10.82 14.28
C THR A 372 -25.74 11.43 14.61
N ALA A 373 -26.35 12.18 13.69
CA ALA A 373 -27.62 12.86 13.95
C ALA A 373 -28.80 11.92 14.25
N PRO A 374 -29.12 10.92 13.42
CA PRO A 374 -30.22 9.98 13.71
C PRO A 374 -29.93 9.08 14.91
N ALA A 375 -28.69 8.61 15.07
CA ALA A 375 -28.29 7.81 16.24
C ALA A 375 -28.42 8.59 17.55
N ALA A 376 -28.01 9.86 17.57
CA ALA A 376 -28.15 10.71 18.75
C ALA A 376 -29.63 10.92 19.11
N ALA A 377 -30.50 11.09 18.10
CA ALA A 377 -31.93 11.23 18.31
C ALA A 377 -32.55 9.95 18.93
N GLU A 378 -32.21 8.77 18.41
CA GLU A 378 -32.68 7.49 18.94
C GLU A 378 -32.18 7.25 20.38
N LEU A 379 -30.91 7.58 20.66
CA LEU A 379 -30.32 7.47 22.00
C LEU A 379 -30.79 8.57 22.95
N SER A 380 -31.58 9.55 22.48
CA SER A 380 -31.96 10.75 23.24
C SER A 380 -30.74 11.52 23.80
N LEU A 381 -29.66 11.59 23.02
CA LEU A 381 -28.42 12.30 23.35
C LEU A 381 -28.25 13.53 22.46
N SER A 382 -27.44 14.49 22.93
CA SER A 382 -26.96 15.56 22.03
C SER A 382 -25.93 14.99 21.04
N ARG A 383 -25.82 15.61 19.85
CA ARG A 383 -24.82 15.21 18.85
C ARG A 383 -23.39 15.28 19.39
N SER A 384 -23.06 16.30 20.18
CA SER A 384 -21.73 16.47 20.77
C SER A 384 -21.43 15.39 21.81
N THR A 385 -22.41 15.00 22.63
CA THR A 385 -22.26 13.89 23.58
C THR A 385 -21.98 12.58 22.86
N LEU A 386 -22.75 12.26 21.82
CA LEU A 386 -22.51 11.05 21.04
C LEU A 386 -21.14 11.07 20.36
N THR A 387 -20.72 12.21 19.78
CA THR A 387 -19.38 12.35 19.21
C THR A 387 -18.28 12.10 20.25
N GLN A 388 -18.42 12.61 21.48
CA GLN A 388 -17.46 12.35 22.55
C GLN A 388 -17.42 10.86 22.93
N TRP A 389 -18.56 10.19 22.96
CA TRP A 389 -18.63 8.75 23.25
C TRP A 389 -17.99 7.93 22.13
N LEU A 390 -18.24 8.28 20.86
CA LEU A 390 -17.62 7.61 19.72
C LEU A 390 -16.10 7.84 19.68
N ALA A 391 -15.61 9.03 20.07
CA ALA A 391 -14.19 9.29 20.22
C ALA A 391 -13.57 8.39 21.30
N ARG A 392 -14.25 8.21 22.45
CA ARG A 392 -13.83 7.26 23.49
C ARG A 392 -13.85 5.81 23.00
N CYS A 393 -14.84 5.42 22.18
CA CYS A 393 -14.86 4.09 21.55
C CYS A 393 -13.66 3.89 20.62
N SER A 394 -13.38 4.87 19.77
CA SER A 394 -12.24 4.86 18.84
C SER A 394 -10.91 4.69 19.59
N GLU A 395 -10.72 5.47 20.66
CA GLU A 395 -9.52 5.42 21.50
C GLU A 395 -9.38 4.08 22.24
N ALA A 396 -10.45 3.60 22.88
CA ALA A 396 -10.42 2.35 23.64
C ALA A 396 -10.18 1.12 22.75
N LEU A 397 -10.69 1.14 21.51
CA LEU A 397 -10.48 0.07 20.54
C LEU A 397 -9.16 0.22 19.76
N GLY A 398 -8.59 1.42 19.69
CA GLY A 398 -7.49 1.73 18.79
C GLY A 398 -7.87 1.62 17.31
N LEU A 399 -9.14 1.86 16.95
CA LEU A 399 -9.69 1.65 15.61
C LEU A 399 -10.28 2.93 15.02
N ASP A 400 -10.05 3.15 13.73
CA ASP A 400 -10.67 4.26 13.01
C ASP A 400 -12.13 3.94 12.63
N LEU A 401 -13.08 4.52 13.37
CA LEU A 401 -14.51 4.40 13.10
C LEU A 401 -14.95 5.05 11.78
N ALA A 402 -14.12 5.90 11.15
CA ALA A 402 -14.39 6.44 9.82
C ALA A 402 -14.22 5.41 8.70
N SER A 403 -13.47 4.33 8.94
CA SER A 403 -13.30 3.22 7.98
C SER A 403 -14.58 2.38 7.84
N ALA A 404 -15.06 2.20 6.61
CA ALA A 404 -16.24 1.41 6.33
C ALA A 404 -16.04 -0.09 6.66
N ALA A 405 -14.83 -0.60 6.44
CA ALA A 405 -14.45 -1.96 6.79
C ALA A 405 -14.46 -2.20 8.32
N VAL A 406 -13.92 -1.25 9.08
CA VAL A 406 -13.98 -1.28 10.56
C VAL A 406 -15.41 -1.27 11.04
N ARG A 407 -16.25 -0.37 10.52
CA ARG A 407 -17.68 -0.31 10.90
C ARG A 407 -18.42 -1.62 10.60
N ALA A 408 -18.16 -2.24 9.46
CA ALA A 408 -18.77 -3.51 9.09
C ALA A 408 -18.45 -4.61 10.12
N GLU A 409 -17.18 -4.79 10.46
CA GLU A 409 -16.78 -5.84 11.41
C GLU A 409 -17.26 -5.53 12.84
N LEU A 410 -17.19 -4.27 13.27
CA LEU A 410 -17.77 -3.85 14.56
C LEU A 410 -19.29 -4.07 14.61
N HIS A 411 -20.00 -3.88 13.50
CA HIS A 411 -21.44 -4.13 13.44
C HIS A 411 -21.74 -5.62 13.59
N LEU A 412 -21.02 -6.50 12.87
CA LEU A 412 -21.15 -7.94 13.04
C LEU A 412 -20.81 -8.41 14.45
N ALA A 413 -19.78 -7.83 15.08
CA ALA A 413 -19.41 -8.13 16.46
C ALA A 413 -20.51 -7.70 17.44
N ALA A 414 -21.00 -6.47 17.30
CA ALA A 414 -22.04 -5.91 18.18
C ALA A 414 -23.33 -6.71 18.09
N GLU A 415 -23.76 -7.09 16.89
CA GLU A 415 -24.96 -7.90 16.67
C GLU A 415 -24.78 -9.37 17.09
N THR A 416 -23.56 -9.91 17.02
CA THR A 416 -23.27 -11.27 17.53
C THR A 416 -23.34 -11.35 19.07
N LEU A 417 -23.02 -10.26 19.77
CA LEU A 417 -23.14 -10.17 21.23
C LEU A 417 -24.49 -9.63 21.71
N ALA A 418 -25.27 -9.01 20.83
CA ALA A 418 -26.48 -8.30 21.22
C ALA A 418 -27.44 -9.23 21.98
N THR A 419 -27.83 -8.76 23.16
CA THR A 419 -28.86 -9.41 23.98
C THR A 419 -30.14 -8.56 23.98
N ALA A 420 -31.26 -9.14 24.40
CA ALA A 420 -32.51 -8.40 24.56
C ALA A 420 -32.36 -7.20 25.52
N ASP A 421 -31.38 -7.25 26.43
CA ASP A 421 -31.11 -6.21 27.41
C ASP A 421 -30.27 -5.04 26.85
N ASP A 422 -29.73 -5.14 25.63
CA ASP A 422 -28.91 -4.08 25.01
C ASP A 422 -29.77 -3.04 24.26
N ASN A 423 -30.89 -2.65 24.88
CA ASN A 423 -31.83 -1.71 24.30
C ASN A 423 -31.36 -0.26 24.53
N PRO A 424 -31.30 0.61 23.49
CA PRO A 424 -31.04 2.04 23.62
C PRO A 424 -31.81 2.73 24.76
N ALA A 425 -33.05 2.29 25.02
CA ALA A 425 -33.91 2.82 26.07
C ALA A 425 -33.40 2.56 27.51
N THR A 426 -32.50 1.59 27.69
CA THR A 426 -31.90 1.24 28.99
C THR A 426 -30.71 2.11 29.36
N LEU A 427 -30.19 2.91 28.42
CA LEU A 427 -29.13 3.87 28.73
C LEU A 427 -29.63 4.90 29.74
N PRO A 428 -28.78 5.28 30.72
CA PRO A 428 -29.16 6.30 31.68
C PRO A 428 -29.46 7.59 30.92
N ARG A 429 -30.75 7.97 30.90
CA ARG A 429 -31.18 9.26 30.36
C ARG A 429 -30.54 10.34 31.22
N ARG A 430 -29.42 10.90 30.75
CA ARG A 430 -28.89 12.14 31.32
C ARG A 430 -29.89 13.22 30.96
N GLY A 431 -30.86 13.40 31.86
CA GLY A 431 -31.91 14.40 31.78
C GLY A 431 -31.31 15.75 31.42
N GLY A 432 -32.01 16.46 30.53
CA GLY A 432 -31.62 17.79 30.09
C GLY A 432 -31.32 18.67 31.28
N ARG A 433 -30.04 18.97 31.48
CA ARG A 433 -29.58 20.11 32.25
C ARG A 433 -28.29 20.59 31.62
N THR A 434 -28.45 21.69 30.91
CA THR A 434 -27.41 22.67 30.62
C THR A 434 -26.58 22.92 31.87
N TYR A 435 -25.25 22.81 31.73
CA TYR A 435 -24.31 23.29 32.72
C TYR A 435 -24.41 24.82 32.81
N ARG A 436 -24.88 25.31 33.97
CA ARG A 436 -24.40 26.47 34.73
C ARG A 436 -24.36 25.94 36.16
N THR A 437 -23.25 25.89 36.87
CA THR A 437 -22.14 26.83 37.07
C THR A 437 -20.86 26.08 37.38
#